data_AF-A0A3M3K3W4-F1
#
_entry.id   AF-A0A3M3K3W4-F1
#
_cell.length_a   1.000
_cell.length_b   1.000
_cell.length_c   1.000
_cell.angle_alpha   90.00
_cell.angle_beta   90.00
_cell.angle_gamma   90.00
#
_symmetry.space_group_name_H-M   'P 1'
#
loop_
_entity.id
_entity.type
_entity.pdbx_description
1 polymer ?
#
loop_
_entity_poly.entity_id
_entity_poly.type
_entity_poly.pdbx_seq_one_letter_code
_entity_poly.pdbx_strand_id
1 'polypeptide(L)'
;ASSEAIQAAAIKAKSIYDQLKKGADFGKLATTNSSSENALEGGDMGWRKAAQLPPPFGDMLSSMPIGDVTPPARTPGGFIILKLLEKRGGQGQAQMRDEVHVRHILIKPSEIRSEVATKLLAQKIYDRIENGEDFATLAKSFSEDPGSALNGGDLNWVDPNSLVPEFREVMSNTPQGVLSKPFKTAYGWHVLEVLGRRATDATGQAREQQALSVLRNRKYDEELQTWLRQIRDEAYVEIKLPGATQAEQ
;
A
#
# COMPACT_ATOMS: atom_id res chain seq x y z
N ALA A 1 29.11 -20.09 13.88
CA ALA A 1 29.49 -20.01 15.31
C ALA A 1 29.65 -21.41 15.87
N SER A 2 30.63 -21.63 16.76
CA SER A 2 30.79 -22.92 17.45
C SER A 2 29.57 -23.23 18.33
N SER A 3 29.33 -24.52 18.60
CA SER A 3 28.23 -24.97 19.46
C SER A 3 28.27 -24.32 20.85
N GLU A 4 29.47 -24.16 21.41
CA GLU A 4 29.71 -23.54 22.71
C GLU A 4 29.33 -22.05 22.73
N ALA A 5 29.67 -21.29 21.68
CA ALA A 5 29.30 -19.88 21.59
C ALA A 5 27.77 -19.69 21.50
N ILE A 6 27.07 -20.60 20.82
CA ILE A 6 25.61 -20.58 20.72
C ILE A 6 24.98 -20.88 22.08
N GLN A 7 25.50 -21.85 22.83
CA GLN A 7 25.02 -22.18 24.18
C GLN A 7 25.27 -21.03 25.16
N ALA A 8 26.45 -20.41 25.12
CA ALA A 8 26.76 -19.24 25.95
C ALA A 8 25.81 -18.07 25.66
N ALA A 9 25.53 -17.78 24.39
CA ALA A 9 24.57 -16.76 23.99
C ALA A 9 23.14 -17.08 24.47
N ALA A 10 22.72 -18.34 24.38
CA ALA A 10 21.41 -18.78 24.87
C ALA A 10 21.26 -18.60 26.39
N ILE A 11 22.29 -18.97 27.16
CA ILE A 11 22.31 -18.80 28.63
C ILE A 11 22.24 -17.32 28.99
N LYS A 12 23.03 -16.47 28.32
CA LYS A 12 23.01 -15.02 28.53
C LYS A 12 21.63 -14.43 28.23
N ALA A 13 21.04 -14.78 27.09
CA ALA A 13 19.72 -14.28 26.70
C ALA A 13 18.63 -14.72 27.69
N LYS A 14 18.68 -15.96 28.18
CA LYS A 14 17.76 -16.44 29.23
C LYS A 14 17.91 -15.65 30.53
N SER A 15 19.14 -15.41 30.99
CA SER A 15 19.39 -14.60 32.20
C SER A 15 18.81 -13.18 32.08
N ILE A 16 18.98 -12.54 30.91
CA ILE A 16 18.40 -11.21 30.65
C ILE A 16 16.87 -11.27 30.68
N TYR A 17 16.27 -12.27 30.03
CA TYR A 17 14.82 -12.46 30.05
C TYR A 17 14.27 -12.66 31.47
N ASP A 18 14.95 -13.46 32.30
CA ASP A 18 14.55 -13.69 33.69
C ASP A 18 14.63 -12.40 34.53
N GLN A 19 15.62 -11.54 34.28
CA GLN A 19 15.72 -10.22 34.91
C GLN A 19 14.57 -9.30 34.47
N LEU A 20 14.23 -9.29 33.18
CA LEU A 20 13.11 -8.52 32.63
C LEU A 20 11.77 -8.96 33.22
N LYS A 21 11.56 -10.28 33.39
CA LYS A 21 10.35 -10.81 34.05
C LYS A 21 10.28 -10.47 35.54
N LYS A 22 11.41 -10.15 36.19
CA LYS A 22 11.47 -9.61 37.55
C LYS A 22 11.30 -8.09 37.63
N GLY A 23 11.03 -7.42 36.50
CA GLY A 23 10.79 -5.98 36.45
C GLY A 23 12.05 -5.12 36.26
N ALA A 24 13.17 -5.72 35.83
CA ALA A 24 14.34 -4.93 35.45
C ALA A 24 14.02 -3.98 34.27
N ASP A 25 14.67 -2.83 34.25
CA ASP A 25 14.49 -1.85 33.17
C ASP A 25 15.07 -2.36 31.85
N PHE A 26 14.23 -2.36 30.81
CA PHE A 26 14.62 -2.89 29.50
C PHE A 26 15.69 -2.03 28.83
N GLY A 27 15.57 -0.71 28.90
CA GLY A 27 16.51 0.22 28.29
C GLY A 27 17.91 0.06 28.88
N LYS A 28 18.03 -0.01 30.20
CA LYS A 28 19.30 -0.28 30.89
C LYS A 28 19.92 -1.61 30.43
N LEU A 29 19.14 -2.69 30.43
CA LEU A 29 19.65 -3.99 29.99
C LEU A 29 20.08 -3.99 28.52
N ALA A 30 19.37 -3.26 27.64
CA ALA A 30 19.75 -3.08 26.25
C ALA A 30 21.08 -2.32 26.11
N THR A 31 21.28 -1.21 26.84
CA THR A 31 22.54 -0.44 26.76
C THR A 31 23.77 -1.23 27.18
N THR A 32 23.63 -2.17 28.13
CA THR A 32 24.76 -2.97 28.64
C THR A 32 24.98 -4.26 27.84
N ASN A 33 23.93 -4.85 27.28
CA ASN A 33 24.00 -6.22 26.73
C ASN A 33 23.69 -6.33 25.24
N SER A 34 23.00 -5.36 24.65
CA SER A 34 22.63 -5.43 23.24
C SER A 34 23.83 -5.11 22.35
N SER A 35 23.91 -5.83 21.24
CA SER A 35 24.89 -5.57 20.17
C SER A 35 24.26 -4.87 18.96
N SER A 36 23.02 -4.36 19.10
CA SER A 36 22.32 -3.60 18.06
C SER A 36 22.79 -2.15 18.02
N GLU A 37 22.66 -1.50 16.86
CA GLU A 37 23.05 -0.09 16.66
C GLU A 37 22.33 0.85 17.62
N ASN A 38 21.08 0.55 17.96
CA ASN A 38 20.24 1.32 18.87
C ASN A 38 20.44 0.94 20.36
N ALA A 39 21.45 0.15 20.72
CA ALA A 39 21.67 -0.29 22.10
C ALA A 39 21.79 0.88 23.09
N LEU A 40 22.54 1.92 22.72
CA LEU A 40 22.75 3.12 23.54
C LEU A 40 21.47 3.95 23.74
N GLU A 41 20.50 3.80 22.83
CA GLU A 41 19.17 4.42 22.90
C GLU A 41 18.15 3.51 23.61
N GLY A 42 18.63 2.60 24.46
CA GLY A 42 17.78 1.65 25.18
C GLY A 42 17.16 0.57 24.30
N GLY A 43 17.68 0.38 23.08
CA GLY A 43 17.16 -0.57 22.11
C GLY A 43 15.86 -0.13 21.45
N ASP A 44 15.54 1.17 21.45
CA ASP A 44 14.30 1.67 20.84
C ASP A 44 14.32 1.47 19.32
N MET A 45 13.30 0.80 18.80
CA MET A 45 13.13 0.57 17.36
C MET A 45 12.05 1.49 16.77
N GLY A 46 11.40 2.33 17.56
CA GLY A 46 10.24 3.11 17.15
C GLY A 46 9.10 2.24 16.62
N TRP A 47 8.23 2.83 15.79
CA TRP A 47 7.13 2.10 15.18
C TRP A 47 7.63 1.14 14.10
N ARG A 48 7.29 -0.14 14.25
CA ARG A 48 7.57 -1.21 13.28
C ARG A 48 6.28 -1.96 12.94
N LYS A 49 6.12 -2.36 11.68
CA LYS A 49 5.04 -3.27 11.29
C LYS A 49 5.40 -4.67 11.75
N ALA A 50 4.47 -5.42 12.34
CA ALA A 50 4.71 -6.81 12.77
C ALA A 50 5.28 -7.68 11.63
N ALA A 51 4.83 -7.44 10.39
CA ALA A 51 5.30 -8.14 9.21
C ALA A 51 6.73 -7.78 8.76
N GLN A 52 7.38 -6.75 9.32
CA GLN A 52 8.79 -6.44 9.05
C GLN A 52 9.74 -7.15 10.03
N LEU A 53 9.22 -7.71 11.12
CA LEU A 53 10.04 -8.37 12.12
C LEU A 53 10.38 -9.81 11.67
N PRO A 54 11.59 -10.32 11.98
CA PRO A 54 11.95 -11.70 11.71
C PRO A 54 10.98 -12.67 12.41
N PRO A 55 10.65 -13.82 11.81
CA PRO A 55 9.96 -14.89 12.54
C PRO A 55 10.77 -15.30 13.79
N PRO A 56 10.12 -15.62 14.92
CA PRO A 56 8.67 -15.71 15.17
C PRO A 56 8.01 -14.43 15.71
N PHE A 57 8.68 -13.27 15.68
CA PHE A 57 8.26 -12.10 16.46
C PHE A 57 6.94 -11.47 16.02
N GLY A 58 6.62 -11.48 14.73
CA GLY A 58 5.38 -10.87 14.22
C GLY A 58 4.11 -11.48 14.84
N ASP A 59 4.06 -12.81 14.95
CA ASP A 59 2.91 -13.51 15.53
C ASP A 59 2.90 -13.40 17.05
N MET A 60 4.08 -13.51 17.68
CA MET A 60 4.21 -13.37 19.13
C MET A 60 3.75 -12.00 19.63
N LEU A 61 4.18 -10.91 18.98
CA LEU A 61 3.80 -9.56 19.37
C LEU A 61 2.32 -9.24 19.04
N SER A 62 1.71 -9.98 18.12
CA SER A 62 0.30 -9.79 17.76
C SER A 62 -0.65 -10.22 18.88
N SER A 63 -0.29 -11.25 19.66
CA SER A 63 -1.09 -11.75 20.78
C SER A 63 -0.58 -11.33 22.15
N MET A 64 0.60 -10.68 22.22
CA MET A 64 1.22 -10.27 23.48
C MET A 64 0.58 -9.00 24.07
N PRO A 65 0.40 -8.92 25.41
CA PRO A 65 -0.01 -7.69 26.09
C PRO A 65 0.99 -6.54 25.90
N ILE A 66 0.49 -5.31 25.90
CA ILE A 66 1.34 -4.11 25.93
C ILE A 66 2.10 -4.08 27.27
N GLY A 67 3.39 -3.75 27.21
CA GLY A 67 4.33 -3.71 28.32
C GLY A 67 5.13 -5.00 28.53
N ASP A 68 4.70 -6.11 27.93
CA ASP A 68 5.34 -7.41 28.10
C ASP A 68 6.60 -7.59 27.25
N VAL A 69 7.39 -8.61 27.60
CA VAL A 69 8.62 -9.02 26.89
C VAL A 69 8.49 -10.42 26.29
N THR A 70 9.02 -10.62 25.09
CA THR A 70 9.06 -11.92 24.42
C THR A 70 10.09 -12.85 25.08
N PRO A 71 9.90 -14.18 25.07
CA PRO A 71 11.00 -15.10 25.32
C PRO A 71 12.15 -14.89 24.30
N PRO A 72 13.40 -15.23 24.66
CA PRO A 72 14.51 -15.18 23.73
C PRO A 72 14.26 -16.11 22.55
N ALA A 73 14.26 -15.57 21.33
CA ALA A 73 14.14 -16.36 20.12
C ALA A 73 15.43 -16.32 19.31
N ARG A 74 15.79 -17.47 18.75
CA ARG A 74 16.99 -17.63 17.92
C ARG A 74 16.72 -17.12 16.51
N THR A 75 17.64 -16.31 16.01
CA THR A 75 17.69 -15.82 14.63
C THR A 75 19.06 -16.12 14.02
N PRO A 76 19.25 -15.97 12.70
CA PRO A 76 20.57 -16.10 12.09
C PRO A 76 21.63 -15.16 12.70
N GLY A 77 21.20 -14.00 13.20
CA GLY A 77 22.06 -13.00 13.84
C GLY A 77 22.30 -13.19 15.34
N GLY A 78 21.72 -14.22 15.99
CA GLY A 78 21.90 -14.48 17.42
C GLY A 78 20.59 -14.74 18.16
N PHE A 79 20.43 -14.15 19.34
CA PHE A 79 19.20 -14.22 20.13
C PHE A 79 18.60 -12.82 20.29
N ILE A 80 17.30 -12.71 20.07
CA ILE A 80 16.58 -11.44 20.15
C ILE A 80 15.49 -11.55 21.22
N ILE A 81 15.34 -10.49 22.01
CA ILE A 81 14.28 -10.28 23.01
C ILE A 81 13.65 -8.93 22.70
N LEU A 82 12.33 -8.87 22.58
CA LEU A 82 11.59 -7.65 22.27
C LEU A 82 10.64 -7.28 23.43
N LYS A 83 10.49 -5.99 23.69
CA LYS A 83 9.45 -5.44 24.58
C LYS A 83 8.40 -4.73 23.73
N LEU A 84 7.12 -5.04 23.94
CA LEU A 84 6.03 -4.34 23.27
C LEU A 84 5.68 -3.08 24.05
N LEU A 85 6.08 -1.91 23.56
CA LEU A 85 5.75 -0.65 24.22
C LEU A 85 4.33 -0.19 23.92
N GLU A 86 3.91 -0.27 22.66
CA GLU A 86 2.59 0.12 22.21
C GLU A 86 2.19 -0.69 20.96
N LYS A 87 0.87 -0.77 20.68
CA LYS A 87 0.33 -1.43 19.50
C LYS A 87 -0.79 -0.59 18.88
N ARG A 88 -0.66 -0.24 17.60
CA ARG A 88 -1.67 0.51 16.82
C ARG A 88 -1.85 -0.08 15.43
N GLY A 89 -3.04 0.07 14.85
CA GLY A 89 -3.33 -0.38 13.48
C GLY A 89 -3.51 -1.91 13.36
N GLY A 90 -4.40 -2.49 14.17
CA GLY A 90 -4.77 -3.90 14.09
C GLY A 90 -5.71 -4.24 12.92
N GLN A 91 -5.82 -5.54 12.60
CA GLN A 91 -6.74 -6.10 11.60
C GLN A 91 -8.15 -5.54 11.81
N GLY A 92 -8.69 -4.79 10.84
CA GLY A 92 -10.11 -4.45 10.84
C GLY A 92 -10.53 -3.07 10.34
N GLN A 93 -9.63 -2.20 9.88
CA GLN A 93 -10.12 -1.08 9.08
C GLN A 93 -10.57 -1.65 7.75
N ALA A 94 -11.88 -1.87 7.64
CA ALA A 94 -12.52 -2.22 6.40
C ALA A 94 -12.07 -1.18 5.37
N GLN A 95 -11.31 -1.59 4.36
CA GLN A 95 -10.99 -0.70 3.26
C GLN A 95 -12.22 -0.68 2.36
N MET A 96 -13.19 0.12 2.78
CA MET A 96 -14.35 0.43 1.96
C MET A 96 -13.86 1.20 0.74
N ARG A 97 -14.18 0.68 -0.44
CA ARG A 97 -14.02 1.41 -1.69
C ARG A 97 -15.38 1.86 -2.16
N ASP A 98 -15.51 3.16 -2.33
CA ASP A 98 -16.68 3.72 -2.97
C ASP A 98 -16.61 3.44 -4.46
N GLU A 99 -17.66 2.81 -4.98
CA GLU A 99 -17.84 2.54 -6.39
C GLU A 99 -19.14 3.18 -6.86
N VAL A 100 -19.12 3.73 -8.07
CA VAL A 100 -20.29 4.35 -8.69
C VAL A 100 -20.57 3.61 -10.00
N HIS A 101 -21.80 3.16 -10.18
CA HIS A 101 -22.27 2.63 -11.45
C HIS A 101 -22.77 3.81 -12.28
N VAL A 102 -22.13 4.06 -13.42
CA VAL A 102 -22.41 5.23 -14.25
C VAL A 102 -22.40 4.84 -15.72
N ARG A 103 -23.27 5.48 -16.50
CA ARG A 103 -23.23 5.43 -17.96
C ARG A 103 -22.99 6.82 -18.54
N HIS A 104 -22.33 6.90 -19.69
CA HIS A 104 -22.05 8.17 -20.35
C HIS A 104 -22.09 8.08 -21.88
N ILE A 105 -22.24 9.24 -22.51
CA ILE A 105 -22.08 9.44 -23.96
C ILE A 105 -20.95 10.44 -24.15
N LEU A 106 -19.90 10.06 -24.85
CA LEU A 106 -18.75 10.91 -25.16
C LEU A 106 -18.81 11.40 -26.62
N ILE A 107 -18.65 12.71 -26.82
CA ILE A 107 -18.59 13.37 -28.12
C ILE A 107 -17.28 14.17 -28.18
N LYS A 108 -16.34 13.73 -29.02
CA LYS A 108 -14.98 14.27 -29.17
C LYS A 108 -14.94 15.38 -30.22
N PRO A 109 -14.19 16.47 -30.03
CA PRO A 109 -13.87 17.34 -31.16
C PRO A 109 -13.05 16.55 -32.20
N SER A 110 -13.17 16.93 -33.48
CA SER A 110 -12.36 16.37 -34.56
C SER A 110 -11.95 17.46 -35.53
N GLU A 111 -11.06 17.16 -36.48
CA GLU A 111 -10.67 18.13 -37.52
C GLU A 111 -11.87 18.63 -38.33
N ILE A 112 -12.94 17.83 -38.39
CA ILE A 112 -14.17 18.14 -39.12
C ILE A 112 -15.21 18.79 -38.19
N ARG A 113 -15.20 18.46 -36.88
CA ARG A 113 -16.17 18.95 -35.89
C ARG A 113 -15.52 19.90 -34.89
N SER A 114 -15.83 21.19 -35.03
CA SER A 114 -15.39 22.23 -34.09
C SER A 114 -15.89 21.97 -32.65
N GLU A 115 -15.25 22.57 -31.66
CA GLU A 115 -15.71 22.47 -30.27
C GLU A 115 -17.15 22.95 -30.07
N VAL A 116 -17.54 24.04 -30.75
CA VAL A 116 -18.90 24.58 -30.67
C VAL A 116 -19.91 23.58 -31.24
N ALA A 117 -19.61 22.98 -32.39
CA ALA A 117 -20.45 21.94 -32.98
C ALA A 117 -20.52 20.68 -32.10
N THR A 118 -19.41 20.31 -31.46
CA THR A 118 -19.32 19.19 -30.50
C THR A 118 -20.23 19.43 -29.30
N LYS A 119 -20.16 20.62 -28.70
CA LYS A 119 -21.04 21.03 -27.59
C LYS A 119 -22.52 21.01 -27.99
N LEU A 120 -22.85 21.57 -29.16
CA LEU A 120 -24.23 21.59 -29.65
C LEU A 120 -24.79 20.19 -29.89
N LEU A 121 -23.95 19.26 -30.35
CA LEU A 121 -24.37 17.86 -30.50
C LEU A 121 -24.62 17.20 -29.13
N ALA A 122 -23.73 17.41 -28.16
CA ALA A 122 -23.94 16.91 -26.79
C ALA A 122 -25.22 17.49 -26.17
N GLN A 123 -25.52 18.77 -26.41
CA GLN A 123 -26.77 19.39 -25.98
C GLN A 123 -28.00 18.75 -26.63
N LYS A 124 -27.97 18.53 -27.95
CA LYS A 124 -29.07 17.83 -28.64
C LYS A 124 -29.30 16.42 -28.11
N ILE A 125 -28.24 15.70 -27.76
CA ILE A 125 -28.36 14.35 -27.17
C ILE A 125 -29.00 14.43 -25.79
N TYR A 126 -28.55 15.37 -24.94
CA TYR A 126 -29.18 15.62 -23.64
C TYR A 126 -30.68 15.92 -23.79
N ASP A 127 -31.05 16.85 -24.68
CA ASP A 127 -32.45 17.23 -24.90
C ASP A 127 -33.30 16.03 -25.37
N ARG A 128 -32.75 15.13 -26.20
CA ARG A 128 -33.45 13.93 -26.67
C ARG A 128 -33.70 12.93 -25.54
N ILE A 129 -32.73 12.73 -24.65
CA ILE A 129 -32.88 11.84 -23.49
C ILE A 129 -33.92 12.42 -22.52
N GLU A 130 -33.88 13.72 -22.24
CA GLU A 130 -34.87 14.39 -21.40
C GLU A 130 -36.29 14.31 -21.98
N ASN A 131 -36.42 14.27 -23.31
CA ASN A 131 -37.69 14.06 -24.01
C ASN A 131 -38.13 12.59 -24.08
N GLY A 132 -37.41 11.67 -23.42
CA GLY A 132 -37.80 10.27 -23.26
C GLY A 132 -37.20 9.30 -24.28
N GLU A 133 -36.24 9.73 -25.10
CA GLU A 133 -35.50 8.80 -25.96
C GLU A 133 -34.52 7.93 -25.15
N ASP A 134 -34.37 6.67 -25.54
CA ASP A 134 -33.53 5.71 -24.81
C ASP A 134 -32.04 6.08 -24.84
N PHE A 135 -31.45 6.24 -23.65
CA PHE A 135 -30.05 6.57 -23.48
C PHE A 135 -29.14 5.55 -24.17
N ALA A 136 -29.42 4.25 -24.01
CA ALA A 136 -28.54 3.19 -24.53
C ALA A 136 -28.49 3.20 -26.06
N THR A 137 -29.62 3.49 -26.71
CA THR A 137 -29.71 3.67 -28.16
C THR A 137 -28.88 4.85 -28.62
N LEU A 138 -29.02 6.01 -27.96
CA LEU A 138 -28.23 7.20 -28.28
C LEU A 138 -26.73 6.98 -28.02
N ALA A 139 -26.37 6.28 -26.95
CA ALA A 139 -24.98 5.94 -26.67
C ALA A 139 -24.37 5.05 -27.76
N LYS A 140 -25.09 4.02 -28.21
CA LYS A 140 -24.63 3.16 -29.32
C LYS A 140 -24.47 3.91 -30.64
N SER A 141 -25.30 4.93 -30.89
CA SER A 141 -25.29 5.69 -32.13
C SER A 141 -24.29 6.85 -32.13
N PHE A 142 -24.08 7.50 -30.99
CA PHE A 142 -23.35 8.77 -30.93
C PHE A 142 -22.10 8.74 -30.05
N SER A 143 -21.98 7.81 -29.10
CA SER A 143 -20.82 7.79 -28.20
C SER A 143 -19.56 7.34 -28.94
N GLU A 144 -18.51 8.14 -28.81
CA GLU A 144 -17.18 7.90 -29.38
C GLU A 144 -16.21 7.33 -28.33
N ASP A 145 -16.75 6.78 -27.25
CA ASP A 145 -16.04 5.93 -26.30
C ASP A 145 -16.19 4.45 -26.69
N PRO A 146 -15.17 3.82 -27.29
CA PRO A 146 -15.26 2.43 -27.75
C PRO A 146 -15.46 1.42 -26.60
N GLY A 147 -15.07 1.78 -25.37
CA GLY A 147 -15.19 0.88 -24.22
C GLY A 147 -16.62 0.74 -23.69
N SER A 148 -17.47 1.74 -23.92
CA SER A 148 -18.82 1.80 -23.35
C SER A 148 -19.94 1.95 -24.39
N ALA A 149 -19.67 2.55 -25.56
CA ALA A 149 -20.69 2.87 -26.57
C ALA A 149 -21.56 1.66 -26.94
N LEU A 150 -20.93 0.52 -27.27
CA LEU A 150 -21.64 -0.70 -27.67
C LEU A 150 -22.50 -1.30 -26.53
N ASN A 151 -22.13 -1.02 -25.28
CA ASN A 151 -22.87 -1.42 -24.08
C ASN A 151 -23.87 -0.36 -23.62
N GLY A 152 -24.30 0.54 -24.51
CA GLY A 152 -25.25 1.59 -24.16
C GLY A 152 -24.65 2.71 -23.29
N GLY A 153 -23.34 2.88 -23.35
CA GLY A 153 -22.60 3.89 -22.58
C GLY A 153 -22.24 3.44 -21.16
N ASP A 154 -22.51 2.19 -20.79
CA ASP A 154 -22.25 1.69 -19.44
C ASP A 154 -20.75 1.54 -19.15
N LEU A 155 -20.28 2.18 -18.08
CA LEU A 155 -18.92 2.04 -17.55
C LEU A 155 -18.83 1.03 -16.40
N ASN A 156 -19.95 0.41 -16.00
CA ASN A 156 -20.07 -0.49 -14.86
C ASN A 156 -19.70 0.23 -13.54
N TRP A 157 -19.41 -0.53 -12.49
CA TRP A 157 -18.93 -0.02 -11.21
C TRP A 157 -17.49 0.48 -11.34
N VAL A 158 -17.30 1.80 -11.20
CA VAL A 158 -15.99 2.44 -11.29
C VAL A 158 -15.60 3.09 -9.96
N ASP A 159 -14.31 3.05 -9.64
CA ASP A 159 -13.73 3.85 -8.56
C ASP A 159 -13.66 5.33 -9.01
N PRO A 160 -14.31 6.27 -8.33
CA PRO A 160 -14.25 7.70 -8.67
C PRO A 160 -12.83 8.25 -8.82
N ASN A 161 -11.85 7.69 -8.09
CA ASN A 161 -10.46 8.12 -8.14
C ASN A 161 -9.77 7.78 -9.47
N SER A 162 -10.28 6.80 -10.21
CA SER A 162 -9.76 6.42 -11.53
C SER A 162 -10.21 7.33 -12.67
N LEU A 163 -11.20 8.20 -12.43
CA LEU A 163 -11.78 9.09 -13.43
C LEU A 163 -11.02 10.43 -13.49
N VAL A 164 -11.14 11.15 -14.61
CA VAL A 164 -10.62 12.52 -14.71
C VAL A 164 -11.37 13.48 -13.79
N PRO A 165 -10.72 14.53 -13.24
CA PRO A 165 -11.30 15.39 -12.22
C PRO A 165 -12.67 15.99 -12.58
N GLU A 166 -12.82 16.48 -13.81
CA GLU A 166 -14.05 17.13 -14.28
C GLU A 166 -15.20 16.13 -14.37
N PHE A 167 -14.92 14.90 -14.83
CA PHE A 167 -15.93 13.84 -14.86
C PHE A 167 -16.33 13.41 -13.46
N ARG A 168 -15.35 13.23 -12.56
CA ARG A 168 -15.59 12.88 -11.17
C ARG A 168 -16.47 13.92 -10.47
N GLU A 169 -16.21 15.20 -10.70
CA GLU A 169 -16.98 16.30 -10.10
C GLU A 169 -18.45 16.26 -10.54
N VAL A 170 -18.71 16.19 -11.85
CA VAL A 170 -20.08 16.11 -12.36
C VAL A 170 -20.78 14.83 -11.89
N MET A 171 -20.08 13.69 -11.92
CA MET A 171 -20.60 12.43 -11.42
C MET A 171 -20.93 12.51 -9.92
N SER A 172 -20.12 13.18 -9.10
CA SER A 172 -20.38 13.36 -7.67
C SER A 172 -21.60 14.25 -7.40
N ASN A 173 -21.77 15.30 -8.21
CA ASN A 173 -22.85 16.28 -8.04
C ASN A 173 -24.18 15.80 -8.65
N THR A 174 -24.16 14.79 -9.51
CA THR A 174 -25.37 14.25 -10.16
C THR A 174 -26.06 13.21 -9.25
N PRO A 175 -27.33 13.40 -8.88
CA PRO A 175 -28.08 12.41 -8.12
C PRO A 175 -28.25 11.09 -8.89
N GLN A 176 -28.51 10.00 -8.15
CA GLN A 176 -28.79 8.71 -8.77
C GLN A 176 -30.11 8.78 -9.58
N GLY A 177 -30.09 8.20 -10.78
CA GLY A 177 -31.21 8.19 -11.73
C GLY A 177 -31.42 9.51 -12.47
N VAL A 178 -30.52 10.48 -12.30
CA VAL A 178 -30.62 11.81 -12.93
C VAL A 178 -29.58 11.94 -14.04
N LEU A 179 -30.00 12.52 -15.17
CA LEU A 179 -29.14 12.89 -16.28
C LEU A 179 -28.36 14.17 -15.96
N SER A 180 -27.05 14.18 -16.18
CA SER A 180 -26.24 15.38 -16.04
C SER A 180 -26.45 16.32 -17.23
N LYS A 181 -26.28 17.63 -17.00
CA LYS A 181 -26.08 18.56 -18.12
C LYS A 181 -24.81 18.21 -18.90
N PRO A 182 -24.70 18.57 -20.20
CA PRO A 182 -23.47 18.39 -20.96
C PRO A 182 -22.29 19.13 -20.33
N PHE A 183 -21.16 18.46 -20.19
CA PHE A 183 -19.94 19.03 -19.60
C PHE A 183 -18.70 18.62 -20.39
N LYS A 184 -17.60 19.38 -20.23
CA LYS A 184 -16.37 19.18 -20.99
C LYS A 184 -15.29 18.54 -20.12
N THR A 185 -14.54 17.61 -20.70
CA THR A 185 -13.30 17.05 -20.14
C THR A 185 -12.19 17.16 -21.19
N ALA A 186 -10.98 16.68 -20.85
CA ALA A 186 -9.89 16.54 -21.81
C ALA A 186 -10.21 15.64 -23.02
N TYR A 187 -11.20 14.74 -22.90
CA TYR A 187 -11.58 13.81 -23.98
C TYR A 187 -12.68 14.36 -24.90
N GLY A 188 -13.39 15.40 -24.49
CA GLY A 188 -14.50 15.96 -25.27
C GLY A 188 -15.68 16.37 -24.38
N TRP A 189 -16.87 16.34 -24.95
CA TRP A 189 -18.13 16.63 -24.27
C TRP A 189 -18.81 15.34 -23.85
N HIS A 190 -19.33 15.35 -22.62
CA HIS A 190 -19.98 14.20 -22.02
C HIS A 190 -21.37 14.54 -21.53
N VAL A 191 -22.24 13.55 -21.55
CA VAL A 191 -23.50 13.50 -20.79
C VAL A 191 -23.46 12.19 -19.99
N LEU A 192 -23.71 12.23 -18.69
CA LEU A 192 -23.70 11.05 -17.84
C LEU A 192 -25.00 10.85 -17.08
N GLU A 193 -25.22 9.62 -16.63
CA GLU A 193 -26.29 9.28 -15.70
C GLU A 193 -25.75 8.31 -14.65
N VAL A 194 -25.99 8.63 -13.38
CA VAL A 194 -25.55 7.78 -12.26
C VAL A 194 -26.62 6.73 -11.99
N LEU A 195 -26.30 5.46 -12.21
CA LEU A 195 -27.22 4.34 -12.04
C LEU A 195 -27.25 3.82 -10.60
N GLY A 196 -26.12 3.90 -9.90
CA GLY A 196 -26.00 3.40 -8.53
C GLY A 196 -24.73 3.85 -7.82
N ARG A 197 -24.74 3.77 -6.49
CA ARG A 197 -23.58 4.00 -5.63
C ARG A 197 -23.49 2.87 -4.61
N ARG A 198 -22.29 2.34 -4.36
CA ARG A 198 -22.06 1.30 -3.34
C ARG A 198 -20.71 1.49 -2.69
N ALA A 199 -20.60 1.03 -1.44
CA ALA A 199 -19.32 0.83 -0.78
C ALA A 199 -19.04 -0.68 -0.77
N THR A 200 -17.95 -1.10 -1.41
CA THR A 200 -17.53 -2.50 -1.48
C THR A 200 -16.40 -2.74 -0.49
N ASP A 201 -16.49 -3.83 0.28
CA ASP A 201 -15.40 -4.25 1.16
C ASP A 201 -14.24 -4.82 0.34
N ALA A 202 -13.20 -4.01 0.14
CA ALA A 202 -11.98 -4.41 -0.58
C ALA A 202 -10.87 -4.88 0.38
N THR A 203 -11.18 -5.15 1.64
CA THR A 203 -10.18 -5.46 2.68
C THR A 203 -9.35 -6.69 2.34
N GLY A 204 -9.97 -7.74 1.80
CA GLY A 204 -9.26 -8.97 1.42
C GLY A 204 -8.22 -8.73 0.33
N GLN A 205 -8.63 -8.09 -0.78
CA GLN A 205 -7.74 -7.78 -1.90
C GLN A 205 -6.64 -6.79 -1.50
N ALA A 206 -6.98 -5.76 -0.73
CA ALA A 206 -6.00 -4.80 -0.22
C ALA A 206 -4.96 -5.48 0.68
N ARG A 207 -5.38 -6.41 1.54
CA ARG A 207 -4.47 -7.21 2.39
C ARG A 207 -3.56 -8.09 1.57
N GLU A 208 -4.08 -8.76 0.54
CA GLU A 208 -3.27 -9.63 -0.33
C GLU A 208 -2.17 -8.82 -1.05
N GLN A 209 -2.53 -7.68 -1.64
CA GLN A 209 -1.56 -6.80 -2.30
C GLN A 209 -0.51 -6.25 -1.33
N GLN A 210 -0.93 -5.89 -0.11
CA GLN A 210 -0.01 -5.47 0.95
C GLN A 210 0.93 -6.61 1.36
N ALA A 211 0.41 -7.83 1.54
CA ALA A 211 1.21 -9.00 1.91
C ALA A 211 2.25 -9.33 0.83
N LEU A 212 1.84 -9.35 -0.44
CA LEU A 212 2.75 -9.55 -1.58
C LEU A 212 3.85 -8.49 -1.60
N SER A 213 3.51 -7.22 -1.39
CA SER A 213 4.49 -6.12 -1.36
C SER A 213 5.50 -6.28 -0.23
N VAL A 214 5.04 -6.68 0.97
CA VAL A 214 5.93 -6.92 2.11
C VAL A 214 6.86 -8.11 1.86
N LEU A 215 6.33 -9.22 1.35
CA LEU A 215 7.13 -10.40 1.02
C LEU A 215 8.17 -10.10 -0.05
N ARG A 216 7.79 -9.36 -1.09
CA ARG A 216 8.70 -8.91 -2.14
C ARG A 216 9.81 -8.03 -1.58
N ASN A 217 9.46 -7.04 -0.75
CA ASN A 217 10.45 -6.14 -0.17
C ASN A 217 11.42 -6.88 0.76
N ARG A 218 10.93 -7.83 1.58
CA ARG A 218 11.81 -8.64 2.44
C ARG A 218 12.81 -9.45 1.61
N LYS A 219 12.35 -10.13 0.56
CA LYS A 219 13.25 -10.86 -0.35
C LYS A 219 14.25 -9.92 -1.01
N TYR A 220 13.80 -8.75 -1.45
CA TYR A 220 14.69 -7.76 -2.04
C TYR A 220 15.79 -7.30 -1.07
N ASP A 221 15.44 -7.02 0.18
CA ASP A 221 16.40 -6.57 1.20
C ASP A 221 17.43 -7.68 1.54
N GLU A 222 16.99 -8.94 1.66
CA GLU A 222 17.88 -10.09 1.90
C GLU A 222 18.87 -10.31 0.74
N GLU A 223 18.38 -10.26 -0.50
CA GLU A 223 19.19 -10.43 -1.70
C GLU A 223 20.14 -9.24 -1.93
N LEU A 224 19.68 -8.00 -1.69
CA LEU A 224 20.49 -6.80 -1.81
C LEU A 224 21.72 -6.86 -0.90
N GLN A 225 21.55 -7.27 0.36
CA GLN A 225 22.66 -7.41 1.31
C GLN A 225 23.64 -8.51 0.92
N THR A 226 23.14 -9.59 0.31
CA THR A 226 24.00 -10.67 -0.19
C THR A 226 24.78 -10.21 -1.41
N TRP A 227 24.12 -9.55 -2.36
CA TRP A 227 24.74 -9.00 -3.56
C TRP A 227 25.77 -7.91 -3.27
N LEU A 228 25.50 -6.98 -2.34
CA LEU A 228 26.46 -5.96 -1.92
C LEU A 228 27.71 -6.55 -1.26
N ARG A 229 27.57 -7.64 -0.47
CA ARG A 229 28.72 -8.38 0.06
C ARG A 229 29.54 -9.01 -1.05
N GLN A 230 28.88 -9.67 -2.00
CA GLN A 230 29.58 -10.27 -3.13
C GLN A 230 30.33 -9.22 -3.96
N ILE A 231 29.70 -8.09 -4.30
CA ILE A 231 30.38 -6.98 -5.00
C ILE A 231 31.59 -6.49 -4.19
N ARG A 232 31.44 -6.32 -2.87
CA ARG A 232 32.54 -5.88 -2.01
C ARG A 232 33.69 -6.90 -2.00
N ASP A 233 33.38 -8.18 -1.93
CA ASP A 233 34.36 -9.26 -1.86
C ASP A 233 35.07 -9.47 -3.22
N GLU A 234 34.38 -9.23 -4.33
CA GLU A 234 34.95 -9.30 -5.69
C GLU A 234 35.67 -8.01 -6.12
N ALA A 235 35.40 -6.87 -5.47
CA ALA A 235 36.01 -5.59 -5.79
C ALA A 235 37.40 -5.44 -5.13
N TYR A 236 38.37 -4.93 -5.90
CA TYR A 236 39.65 -4.49 -5.33
C TYR A 236 39.44 -3.15 -4.58
N VAL A 237 39.51 -3.19 -3.24
CA VAL A 237 39.34 -2.02 -2.37
C VAL A 237 40.66 -1.65 -1.68
N GLU A 238 41.25 -0.51 -2.03
CA GLU A 238 42.45 0.04 -1.38
C GLU A 238 42.05 1.16 -0.40
N ILE A 239 42.11 0.90 0.91
CA ILE A 239 41.77 1.88 1.95
C ILE A 239 43.02 2.70 2.32
N LYS A 240 43.13 3.93 1.79
CA LYS A 240 44.24 4.87 2.06
C LYS A 240 43.93 5.78 3.26
N LEU A 241 43.87 5.21 4.47
CA LEU A 241 43.83 6.00 5.71
C LEU A 241 45.18 5.89 6.44
N PRO A 242 45.73 6.99 7.00
CA PRO A 242 46.96 6.91 7.78
C PRO A 242 46.67 6.15 9.09
N GLY A 243 47.23 4.94 9.22
CA GLY A 243 47.15 4.14 10.46
C GLY A 243 46.30 2.86 10.38
N ALA A 244 45.68 2.52 9.25
CA ALA A 244 45.08 1.21 9.05
C ALA A 244 46.13 0.24 8.50
N THR A 245 46.84 -0.45 9.38
CA THR A 245 47.81 -1.48 9.01
C THR A 245 47.12 -2.57 8.20
N GLN A 246 47.77 -2.93 7.09
CA GLN A 246 47.48 -4.11 6.28
C GLN A 246 47.40 -5.35 7.19
N ALA A 247 46.24 -6.00 7.21
CA ALA A 247 46.14 -7.39 7.62
C ALA A 247 46.02 -8.21 6.34
N GLU A 248 47.15 -8.78 5.95
CA GLU A 248 47.33 -9.67 4.80
C GLU A 248 46.65 -11.04 5.01
N GLN A 249 46.27 -11.62 3.86
CA GLN A 249 45.89 -13.03 3.56
C GLN A 249 44.44 -13.46 3.80
#